data_AF-A0A3D3PDU1-F1
#
_entry.id   AF-A0A3D3PDU1-F1
#
_cell.length_a   1.000
_cell.length_b   1.000
_cell.length_c   1.000
_cell.angle_alpha   90.00
_cell.angle_beta   90.00
_cell.angle_gamma   90.00
#
_symmetry.space_group_name_H-M   'P 1'
#
loop_
_entity.id
_entity.type
_entity.pdbx_description
1 polymer ?
#
loop_
_entity_poly.entity_id
_entity_poly.type
_entity_poly.pdbx_seq_one_letter_code
_entity_poly.pdbx_strand_id
1 'polypeptide(L)'
;PIFRKLCTFNFRLHFHSVDKINFGFHIKVLQLIGTSKDRAYIGSLLTGQRLLWETLVNKAFQTKEFTAIGNVFLVISDYHQRFSRLKIPLLYLEEIRFFTHAVVERLIKEDVNEVTENVVFIYEQILRRHYLFSLPPEDQINDFKDHSMVERNRRTGWQIEAIDLQWQEIAHSIPYVFSIISSKSIEKKNMGIFRVVLSAYQQLLNDLQDAEIGPLSKSQLIKDHVRNFYSEQIAAIKSGLLVETIYVEQLNWFIPDMIDANSSYKTDVLESYSEFLLELYSLNKLDPYTINSLASLGRHCADKYLNNVGSKETMLYILKVIRHLKQLFEGQIPMNVESYNALRYAVNSFIEFHKKPDYKAGKAIPKQQQDEDLLQLLNDLLKEFKELETAKSISRVDWN
;
A
#
# COMPACT_ATOMS: atom_id res chain seq x y z
N PRO A 1 -36.95 17.88 -10.72
CA PRO A 1 -38.35 17.36 -10.72
C PRO A 1 -38.59 16.22 -11.73
N ILE A 2 -38.21 16.39 -13.00
CA ILE A 2 -38.34 15.36 -14.05
C ILE A 2 -37.40 14.17 -13.81
N PHE A 3 -36.14 14.44 -13.43
CA PHE A 3 -35.16 13.39 -13.12
C PHE A 3 -35.58 12.53 -11.90
N ARG A 4 -36.12 13.18 -10.86
CA ARG A 4 -36.71 12.48 -9.69
C ARG A 4 -37.91 11.60 -10.09
N LYS A 5 -38.71 12.03 -11.08
CA LYS A 5 -39.81 11.23 -11.67
C LYS A 5 -39.33 10.07 -12.55
N LEU A 6 -38.17 10.20 -13.20
CA LEU A 6 -37.50 9.10 -13.91
C LEU A 6 -36.96 8.04 -12.94
N CYS A 7 -36.35 8.45 -11.82
CA CYS A 7 -35.86 7.52 -10.79
C CYS A 7 -36.98 6.85 -9.97
N THR A 8 -38.17 7.46 -9.88
CA THR A 8 -39.36 6.87 -9.20
C THR A 8 -40.27 6.09 -10.15
N PHE A 9 -40.01 6.12 -11.46
CA PHE A 9 -40.67 5.22 -12.40
C PHE A 9 -40.14 3.81 -12.10
N ASN A 10 -40.99 3.00 -11.45
CA ASN A 10 -40.73 1.59 -11.16
C ASN A 10 -40.08 0.93 -12.38
N PHE A 11 -38.76 0.70 -12.30
CA PHE A 11 -38.01 -0.08 -13.27
C PHE A 11 -38.54 -1.53 -13.24
N ARG A 12 -39.67 -1.76 -13.92
CA ARG A 12 -40.11 -3.07 -14.44
C ARG A 12 -39.39 -3.40 -15.75
N LEU A 13 -38.16 -2.92 -15.87
CA LEU A 13 -37.34 -3.02 -17.06
C LEU A 13 -36.28 -4.10 -16.77
N HIS A 14 -36.22 -5.11 -17.63
CA HIS A 14 -35.19 -6.16 -17.57
C HIS A 14 -33.79 -5.51 -17.47
N PHE A 15 -32.89 -6.05 -16.63
CA PHE A 15 -31.55 -5.51 -16.38
C PHE A 15 -30.80 -5.10 -17.65
N HIS A 16 -30.98 -5.85 -18.74
CA HIS A 16 -30.41 -5.55 -20.05
C HIS A 16 -30.81 -4.17 -20.65
N SER A 17 -32.02 -3.71 -20.38
CA SER A 17 -32.48 -2.36 -20.78
C SER A 17 -31.95 -1.27 -19.86
N VAL A 18 -31.61 -1.64 -18.62
CA VAL A 18 -31.13 -0.74 -17.58
C VAL A 18 -29.63 -0.47 -17.72
N ASP A 19 -28.84 -1.49 -18.07
CA ASP A 19 -27.44 -1.33 -18.46
C ASP A 19 -27.32 -0.42 -19.70
N LYS A 20 -28.19 -0.60 -20.70
CA LYS A 20 -28.23 0.29 -21.89
C LYS A 20 -28.51 1.74 -21.52
N ILE A 21 -29.41 1.99 -20.56
CA ILE A 21 -29.69 3.34 -20.05
C ILE A 21 -28.47 3.89 -19.28
N ASN A 22 -27.82 3.06 -18.44
CA ASN A 22 -26.62 3.45 -17.70
C ASN A 22 -25.49 3.87 -18.66
N PHE A 23 -25.15 3.02 -19.63
CA PHE A 23 -24.10 3.31 -20.61
C PHE A 23 -24.48 4.49 -21.52
N GLY A 24 -25.73 4.57 -22.00
CA GLY A 24 -26.18 5.69 -22.84
C GLY A 24 -26.15 7.04 -22.11
N PHE A 25 -26.60 7.07 -20.85
CA PHE A 25 -26.54 8.28 -20.03
C PHE A 25 -25.09 8.66 -19.70
N HIS A 26 -24.25 7.69 -19.32
CA HIS A 26 -22.83 7.89 -19.09
C HIS A 26 -22.10 8.51 -20.29
N ILE A 27 -22.27 7.94 -21.49
CA ILE A 27 -21.65 8.46 -22.72
C ILE A 27 -22.06 9.92 -22.91
N LYS A 28 -23.34 10.25 -22.68
CA LYS A 28 -23.82 11.62 -22.82
C LYS A 28 -23.22 12.56 -21.76
N VAL A 29 -23.10 12.11 -20.51
CA VAL A 29 -22.44 12.90 -19.46
C VAL A 29 -20.97 13.15 -19.79
N LEU A 30 -20.21 12.13 -20.21
CA LEU A 30 -18.80 12.30 -20.60
C LEU A 30 -18.63 13.27 -21.79
N GLN A 31 -19.55 13.24 -22.76
CA GLN A 31 -19.57 14.20 -23.87
C GLN A 31 -19.74 15.64 -23.34
N LEU A 32 -20.70 15.86 -22.43
CA LEU A 32 -21.00 17.18 -21.90
C LEU A 32 -19.88 17.72 -21.00
N ILE A 33 -19.26 16.87 -20.17
CA ILE A 33 -18.07 17.22 -19.39
C ILE A 33 -16.92 17.66 -20.31
N GLY A 34 -16.76 17.05 -21.48
CA GLY A 34 -15.75 17.45 -22.46
C GLY A 34 -15.96 18.84 -23.08
N THR A 35 -17.12 19.47 -22.88
CA THR A 35 -17.50 20.76 -23.50
C THR A 35 -17.63 21.92 -22.53
N SER A 36 -17.56 21.68 -21.22
CA SER A 36 -17.75 22.71 -20.18
C SER A 36 -16.62 22.65 -19.15
N LYS A 37 -16.19 23.82 -18.67
CA LYS A 37 -15.27 23.97 -17.52
C LYS A 37 -15.98 24.44 -16.26
N ASP A 38 -17.31 24.59 -16.30
CA ASP A 38 -18.10 25.06 -15.16
C ASP A 38 -18.30 23.92 -14.14
N ARG A 39 -17.75 24.12 -12.94
CA ARG A 39 -17.88 23.20 -11.80
C ARG A 39 -19.33 22.92 -11.43
N ALA A 40 -20.20 23.94 -11.40
CA ALA A 40 -21.59 23.77 -11.00
C ALA A 40 -22.33 22.90 -12.01
N TYR A 41 -22.09 23.15 -13.29
CA TYR A 41 -22.62 22.34 -14.38
C TYR A 41 -22.13 20.88 -14.32
N ILE A 42 -20.81 20.66 -14.25
CA ILE A 42 -20.23 19.31 -14.14
C ILE A 42 -20.78 18.58 -12.91
N GLY A 43 -20.81 19.25 -11.76
CA GLY A 43 -21.37 18.70 -10.53
C GLY A 43 -22.82 18.25 -10.71
N SER A 44 -23.67 19.05 -11.34
CA SER A 44 -25.07 18.69 -11.59
C SER A 44 -25.23 17.44 -12.46
N LEU A 45 -24.36 17.26 -13.46
CA LEU A 45 -24.36 16.06 -14.31
C LEU A 45 -23.96 14.82 -13.50
N LEU A 46 -22.92 14.94 -12.67
CA LEU A 46 -22.45 13.86 -11.81
C LEU A 46 -23.46 13.49 -10.71
N THR A 47 -24.17 14.46 -10.14
CA THR A 47 -25.29 14.19 -9.23
C THR A 47 -26.41 13.41 -9.94
N GLY A 48 -26.75 13.76 -11.19
CA GLY A 48 -27.71 13.01 -11.98
C GLY A 48 -27.27 11.57 -12.21
N GLN A 49 -26.01 11.37 -12.59
CA GLN A 49 -25.43 10.04 -12.76
C GLN A 49 -25.45 9.22 -11.46
N ARG A 50 -25.07 9.84 -10.32
CA ARG A 50 -25.10 9.21 -9.00
C ARG A 50 -26.50 8.70 -8.65
N LEU A 51 -27.53 9.54 -8.81
CA LEU A 51 -28.91 9.16 -8.50
C LEU A 51 -29.40 7.98 -9.36
N LEU A 52 -28.97 7.92 -10.62
CA LEU A 52 -29.23 6.77 -11.47
C LEU A 52 -28.56 5.53 -10.87
N TRP A 53 -27.26 5.58 -10.59
CA TRP A 53 -26.52 4.47 -10.01
C TRP A 53 -27.06 3.98 -8.67
N GLU A 54 -27.50 4.88 -7.78
CA GLU A 54 -28.16 4.49 -6.53
C GLU A 54 -29.41 3.66 -6.77
N THR A 55 -30.21 4.05 -7.77
CA THR A 55 -31.40 3.30 -8.15
C THR A 55 -31.02 1.92 -8.71
N LEU A 56 -29.98 1.86 -9.54
CA LEU A 56 -29.47 0.62 -10.14
C LEU A 56 -28.95 -0.34 -9.08
N VAL A 57 -28.06 0.14 -8.22
CA VAL A 57 -27.42 -0.66 -7.17
C VAL A 57 -28.46 -1.16 -6.18
N ASN A 58 -29.41 -0.31 -5.75
CA ASN A 58 -30.49 -0.75 -4.87
C ASN A 58 -31.34 -1.86 -5.51
N LYS A 59 -31.66 -1.73 -6.79
CA LYS A 59 -32.42 -2.75 -7.51
C LYS A 59 -31.60 -4.03 -7.71
N ALA A 60 -30.32 -3.92 -8.01
CA ALA A 60 -29.39 -5.03 -8.17
C ALA A 60 -29.30 -5.85 -6.87
N PHE A 61 -29.11 -5.20 -5.71
CA PHE A 61 -29.13 -5.90 -4.42
C PHE A 61 -30.48 -6.59 -4.14
N GLN A 62 -31.61 -5.92 -4.39
CA GLN A 62 -32.95 -6.51 -4.18
C GLN A 62 -33.22 -7.75 -5.04
N THR A 63 -32.62 -7.82 -6.22
CA THR A 63 -32.85 -8.88 -7.21
C THR A 63 -31.68 -9.86 -7.34
N LYS A 64 -30.58 -9.60 -6.62
CA LYS A 64 -29.31 -10.35 -6.65
C LYS A 64 -28.61 -10.37 -8.02
N GLU A 65 -28.82 -9.32 -8.82
CA GLU A 65 -28.24 -9.15 -10.16
C GLU A 65 -26.96 -8.31 -10.09
N PHE A 66 -25.91 -8.90 -9.51
CA PHE A 66 -24.71 -8.16 -9.09
C PHE A 66 -23.80 -7.71 -10.24
N THR A 67 -23.93 -8.30 -11.43
CA THR A 67 -23.23 -7.84 -12.65
C THR A 67 -23.51 -6.37 -12.96
N ALA A 68 -24.74 -5.90 -12.69
CA ALA A 68 -25.10 -4.50 -12.88
C ALA A 68 -24.30 -3.55 -11.96
N ILE A 69 -23.93 -4.01 -10.76
CA ILE A 69 -23.07 -3.23 -9.85
C ILE A 69 -21.65 -3.17 -10.42
N GLY A 70 -21.10 -4.28 -10.90
CA GLY A 70 -19.81 -4.30 -11.59
C GLY A 70 -19.75 -3.30 -12.76
N ASN A 71 -20.80 -3.24 -13.57
CA ASN A 71 -20.90 -2.25 -14.67
C ASN A 71 -20.86 -0.81 -14.17
N VAL A 72 -21.48 -0.48 -13.03
CA VAL A 72 -21.39 0.87 -12.45
C VAL A 72 -19.94 1.23 -12.12
N PHE A 73 -19.16 0.31 -11.55
CA PHE A 73 -17.75 0.56 -11.23
C PHE A 73 -16.87 0.69 -12.48
N LEU A 74 -17.15 -0.06 -13.55
CA LEU A 74 -16.47 0.14 -14.83
C LEU A 74 -16.72 1.56 -15.37
N VAL A 75 -17.95 2.04 -15.25
CA VAL A 75 -18.31 3.40 -15.64
C VAL A 75 -17.61 4.45 -14.75
N ILE A 76 -17.48 4.20 -13.44
CA ILE A 76 -16.68 5.05 -12.54
C ILE A 76 -15.22 5.13 -13.03
N SER A 77 -14.62 4.00 -13.42
CA SER A 77 -13.29 3.96 -14.02
C SER A 77 -13.21 4.83 -15.28
N ASP A 78 -14.22 4.79 -16.15
CA ASP A 78 -14.29 5.64 -17.34
C ASP A 78 -14.32 7.14 -17.03
N TYR A 79 -14.99 7.55 -15.93
CA TYR A 79 -14.93 8.93 -15.44
C TYR A 79 -13.50 9.33 -15.04
N HIS A 80 -12.84 8.54 -14.20
CA HIS A 80 -11.45 8.77 -13.81
C HIS A 80 -10.52 8.82 -15.04
N GLN A 81 -10.75 7.93 -16.01
CA GLN A 81 -10.05 7.90 -17.28
C GLN A 81 -10.27 9.16 -18.13
N ARG A 82 -11.50 9.67 -18.21
CA ARG A 82 -11.79 10.90 -18.93
C ARG A 82 -11.14 12.10 -18.23
N PHE A 83 -11.25 12.17 -16.91
CA PHE A 83 -10.71 13.26 -16.10
C PHE A 83 -9.18 13.31 -16.20
N SER A 84 -8.51 12.17 -16.12
CA SER A 84 -7.05 12.12 -16.27
C SER A 84 -6.59 12.56 -17.65
N ARG A 85 -7.27 12.12 -18.72
CA ARG A 85 -6.96 12.50 -20.11
C ARG A 85 -7.17 13.99 -20.37
N LEU A 86 -8.24 14.56 -19.83
CA LEU A 86 -8.59 15.96 -20.04
C LEU A 86 -8.00 16.92 -18.99
N LYS A 87 -7.23 16.40 -18.02
CA LYS A 87 -6.67 17.16 -16.89
C LYS A 87 -7.75 17.95 -16.13
N ILE A 88 -8.92 17.32 -15.95
CA ILE A 88 -10.02 17.91 -15.18
C ILE A 88 -9.75 17.67 -13.69
N PRO A 89 -9.94 18.68 -12.81
CA PRO A 89 -9.76 18.51 -11.37
C PRO A 89 -10.63 17.37 -10.80
N LEU A 90 -10.02 16.49 -10.02
CA LEU A 90 -10.67 15.33 -9.40
C LEU A 90 -11.66 15.73 -8.30
N LEU A 91 -11.56 16.94 -7.76
CA LEU A 91 -12.51 17.47 -6.78
C LEU A 91 -13.97 17.46 -7.30
N TYR A 92 -14.20 17.41 -8.62
CA TYR A 92 -15.56 17.29 -9.14
C TYR A 92 -16.13 15.86 -8.98
N LEU A 93 -15.30 14.85 -8.72
CA LEU A 93 -15.72 13.46 -8.49
C LEU A 93 -16.12 13.18 -7.03
N GLU A 94 -16.20 14.21 -6.17
CA GLU A 94 -16.59 14.08 -4.76
C GLU A 94 -17.90 13.30 -4.56
N GLU A 95 -18.93 13.59 -5.37
CA GLU A 95 -20.21 12.87 -5.32
C GLU A 95 -20.06 11.38 -5.67
N ILE A 96 -19.17 11.05 -6.61
CA ILE A 96 -18.89 9.67 -7.02
C ILE A 96 -18.15 8.93 -5.89
N ARG A 97 -17.23 9.61 -5.20
CA ARG A 97 -16.51 9.06 -4.06
C ARG A 97 -17.45 8.66 -2.92
N PHE A 98 -18.32 9.56 -2.49
CA PHE A 98 -19.28 9.26 -1.40
C PHE A 98 -20.21 8.10 -1.75
N PHE A 99 -20.70 8.07 -3.00
CA PHE A 99 -21.48 6.95 -3.51
C PHE A 99 -20.69 5.64 -3.45
N THR A 100 -19.45 5.64 -3.91
CA THR A 100 -18.61 4.45 -3.97
C THR A 100 -18.38 3.87 -2.58
N HIS A 101 -18.04 4.71 -1.59
CA HIS A 101 -17.85 4.25 -0.21
C HIS A 101 -19.09 3.52 0.32
N ALA A 102 -20.28 4.10 0.12
CA ALA A 102 -21.53 3.51 0.56
C ALA A 102 -21.83 2.15 -0.12
N VAL A 103 -21.56 2.04 -1.42
CA VAL A 103 -21.78 0.79 -2.17
C VAL A 103 -20.77 -0.29 -1.77
N VAL A 104 -19.50 0.06 -1.63
CA VAL A 104 -18.43 -0.86 -1.21
C VAL A 104 -18.72 -1.45 0.17
N GLU A 105 -19.08 -0.61 1.13
CA GLU A 105 -19.48 -1.09 2.46
C GLU A 105 -20.63 -2.09 2.38
N ARG A 106 -21.60 -1.82 1.50
CA ARG A 106 -22.77 -2.68 1.33
C ARG A 106 -22.43 -4.00 0.65
N LEU A 107 -21.60 -3.99 -0.39
CA LEU A 107 -21.14 -5.20 -1.09
C LEU A 107 -20.53 -6.19 -0.10
N ILE A 108 -19.71 -5.71 0.83
CA ILE A 108 -19.05 -6.56 1.83
C ILE A 108 -20.03 -7.00 2.92
N LYS A 109 -20.95 -6.12 3.36
CA LYS A 109 -21.98 -6.49 4.34
C LYS A 109 -22.89 -7.61 3.84
N GLU A 110 -23.18 -7.63 2.53
CA GLU A 110 -24.02 -8.62 1.84
C GLU A 110 -23.22 -9.77 1.18
N ASP A 111 -21.92 -9.91 1.47
CA ASP A 111 -21.05 -11.00 1.01
C ASP A 111 -20.99 -11.19 -0.53
N VAL A 112 -21.02 -10.08 -1.28
CA VAL A 112 -20.94 -10.06 -2.76
C VAL A 112 -19.48 -10.08 -3.23
N ASN A 113 -18.77 -11.16 -2.90
CA ASN A 113 -17.31 -11.23 -2.99
C ASN A 113 -16.73 -10.97 -4.38
N GLU A 114 -17.26 -11.64 -5.42
CA GLU A 114 -16.76 -11.51 -6.80
C GLU A 114 -16.77 -10.05 -7.28
N VAL A 115 -17.86 -9.32 -6.99
CA VAL A 115 -17.94 -7.90 -7.34
C VAL A 115 -16.99 -7.08 -6.50
N THR A 116 -16.85 -7.35 -5.19
CA THR A 116 -15.88 -6.63 -4.35
C THR A 116 -14.44 -6.81 -4.84
N GLU A 117 -14.04 -8.02 -5.21
CA GLU A 117 -12.71 -8.30 -5.76
C GLU A 117 -12.48 -7.51 -7.06
N ASN A 118 -13.48 -7.48 -7.95
CA ASN A 118 -13.41 -6.65 -9.16
C ASN A 118 -13.32 -5.15 -8.85
N VAL A 119 -13.99 -4.66 -7.80
CA VAL A 119 -13.88 -3.27 -7.37
C VAL A 119 -12.45 -2.93 -6.94
N VAL A 120 -11.77 -3.82 -6.20
CA VAL A 120 -10.36 -3.62 -5.82
C VAL A 120 -9.50 -3.46 -7.07
N PHE A 121 -9.65 -4.38 -8.04
CA PHE A 121 -8.91 -4.31 -9.32
C PHE A 121 -9.19 -3.01 -10.07
N ILE A 122 -10.46 -2.58 -10.16
CA ILE A 122 -10.82 -1.32 -10.83
C ILE A 122 -10.12 -0.11 -10.16
N TYR A 123 -10.09 -0.06 -8.84
CA TYR A 123 -9.46 1.03 -8.10
C TYR A 123 -7.93 1.03 -8.21
N GLU A 124 -7.31 -0.16 -8.26
CA GLU A 124 -5.89 -0.31 -8.58
C GLU A 124 -5.59 0.32 -9.96
N GLN A 125 -6.38 0.00 -10.99
CA GLN A 125 -6.20 0.58 -12.33
C GLN A 125 -6.45 2.09 -12.37
N ILE A 126 -7.42 2.60 -11.59
CA ILE A 126 -7.67 4.04 -11.44
C ILE A 126 -6.43 4.73 -10.85
N LEU A 127 -5.85 4.19 -9.79
CA LEU A 127 -4.66 4.75 -9.15
C LEU A 127 -3.45 4.74 -10.09
N ARG A 128 -3.16 3.59 -10.69
CA ARG A 128 -2.08 3.45 -11.68
C ARG A 128 -2.18 4.51 -12.78
N ARG A 129 -3.39 4.73 -13.29
CA ARG A 129 -3.64 5.75 -14.31
C ARG A 129 -3.38 7.17 -13.79
N HIS A 130 -3.78 7.48 -12.56
CA HIS A 130 -3.53 8.81 -12.01
C HIS A 130 -2.05 9.06 -11.69
N TYR A 131 -1.30 8.04 -11.28
CA TYR A 131 0.15 8.13 -11.13
C TYR A 131 0.83 8.48 -12.46
N LEU A 132 0.38 7.89 -13.57
CA LEU A 132 0.95 8.15 -14.89
C LEU A 132 0.52 9.50 -15.50
N PHE A 133 -0.72 9.94 -15.24
CA PHE A 133 -1.32 11.02 -16.04
C PHE A 133 -1.91 12.18 -15.26
N SER A 134 -1.96 12.17 -13.93
CA SER A 134 -2.74 13.17 -13.18
C SER A 134 -2.11 13.69 -11.90
N LEU A 135 -0.89 13.26 -11.58
CA LEU A 135 -0.17 13.84 -10.47
C LEU A 135 0.11 15.33 -10.73
N PRO A 136 -0.20 16.22 -9.78
CA PRO A 136 0.25 17.59 -9.86
C PRO A 136 1.79 17.67 -9.76
N PRO A 137 2.42 18.70 -10.34
CA PRO A 137 3.84 18.96 -10.16
C PRO A 137 4.19 19.13 -8.67
N GLU A 138 5.26 18.46 -8.20
CA GLU A 138 5.59 18.42 -6.77
C GLU A 138 5.97 19.79 -6.19
N ASP A 139 6.53 20.68 -7.00
CA ASP A 139 6.85 22.06 -6.66
C ASP A 139 5.60 22.92 -6.41
N GLN A 140 4.43 22.45 -6.82
CA GLN A 140 3.15 23.15 -6.65
C GLN A 140 2.33 22.62 -5.47
N ILE A 141 2.68 21.46 -4.91
CA ILE A 141 1.99 20.83 -3.77
C ILE A 141 2.48 21.48 -2.47
N ASN A 142 1.57 22.06 -1.70
CA ASN A 142 1.94 22.79 -0.49
C ASN A 142 2.53 21.88 0.61
N ASP A 143 2.13 20.60 0.66
CA ASP A 143 2.73 19.60 1.56
C ASP A 143 4.24 19.43 1.32
N PHE A 144 4.72 19.76 0.11
CA PHE A 144 6.12 19.64 -0.30
C PHE A 144 6.86 20.99 -0.32
N LYS A 145 6.13 22.12 -0.28
CA LYS A 145 6.74 23.46 -0.18
C LYS A 145 7.13 23.74 1.27
N ASP A 146 8.42 23.51 1.57
CA ASP A 146 9.21 24.07 2.67
C ASP A 146 8.55 24.01 4.07
N HIS A 147 9.03 23.12 4.95
CA HIS A 147 8.55 22.94 6.33
C HIS A 147 8.48 24.25 7.16
N SER A 148 9.22 25.30 6.77
CA SER A 148 9.19 26.63 7.38
C SER A 148 7.96 27.49 7.03
N MET A 149 7.22 27.17 5.96
CA MET A 149 6.04 27.94 5.51
C MET A 149 4.72 27.49 6.15
N VAL A 150 4.67 26.26 6.70
CA VAL A 150 3.48 25.70 7.37
C VAL A 150 3.05 26.56 8.57
N GLU A 151 4.01 27.19 9.28
CA GLU A 151 3.72 28.08 10.41
C GLU A 151 3.27 29.50 9.98
N ARG A 152 3.67 29.97 8.80
CA ARG A 152 3.21 31.26 8.25
C ARG A 152 1.80 31.17 7.68
N ASN A 153 1.46 30.05 7.05
CA ASN A 153 0.17 29.86 6.37
C ASN A 153 -1.00 29.46 7.29
N ARG A 154 -0.72 29.06 8.54
CA ARG A 154 -1.77 28.88 9.57
C ARG A 154 -2.47 30.19 9.96
N ARG A 155 -1.89 31.36 9.68
CA ARG A 155 -2.45 32.67 10.07
C ARG A 155 -3.36 33.32 9.01
N THR A 156 -3.37 32.83 7.78
CA THR A 156 -4.07 33.51 6.66
C THR A 156 -5.37 32.86 6.20
N GLY A 157 -5.78 31.74 6.80
CA GLY A 157 -6.97 31.00 6.38
C GLY A 157 -6.68 30.25 5.07
N TRP A 158 -6.71 28.93 5.14
CA TRP A 158 -6.39 28.08 3.99
C TRP A 158 -7.44 28.27 2.88
N GLN A 159 -7.07 28.94 1.78
CA GLN A 159 -7.64 28.59 0.48
C GLN A 159 -6.88 27.36 0.01
N ILE A 160 -7.48 26.17 0.17
CA ILE A 160 -6.89 24.95 -0.37
C ILE A 160 -6.89 25.12 -1.90
N GLU A 161 -5.71 25.24 -2.49
CA GLU A 161 -5.57 25.40 -3.94
C GLU A 161 -6.05 24.11 -4.62
N ALA A 162 -6.62 24.22 -5.82
CA ALA A 162 -7.16 23.06 -6.55
C ALA A 162 -6.11 21.94 -6.79
N ILE A 163 -4.82 22.30 -6.74
CA ILE A 163 -3.66 21.42 -6.84
C ILE A 163 -3.51 20.54 -5.60
N ASP A 164 -3.63 21.10 -4.39
CA ASP A 164 -3.57 20.32 -3.16
C ASP A 164 -4.77 19.37 -3.05
N LEU A 165 -5.96 19.82 -3.48
CA LEU A 165 -7.13 18.93 -3.56
C LEU A 165 -6.88 17.78 -4.53
N GLN A 166 -6.31 18.06 -5.71
CA GLN A 166 -5.95 17.02 -6.68
C GLN A 166 -4.95 16.01 -6.07
N TRP A 167 -3.94 16.50 -5.36
CA TRP A 167 -2.97 15.66 -4.65
C TRP A 167 -3.65 14.79 -3.58
N GLN A 168 -4.48 15.39 -2.72
CA GLN A 168 -5.22 14.69 -1.68
C GLN A 168 -6.19 13.63 -2.24
N GLU A 169 -6.81 13.87 -3.39
CA GLU A 169 -7.64 12.85 -4.04
C GLU A 169 -6.81 11.63 -4.44
N ILE A 170 -5.64 11.83 -5.05
CA ILE A 170 -4.80 10.74 -5.57
C ILE A 170 -4.03 10.03 -4.45
N ALA A 171 -3.48 10.77 -3.50
CA ALA A 171 -2.65 10.24 -2.42
C ALA A 171 -3.48 9.62 -1.28
N HIS A 172 -4.72 10.08 -1.05
CA HIS A 172 -5.49 9.68 0.13
C HIS A 172 -6.89 9.18 -0.20
N SER A 173 -7.69 9.94 -0.97
CA SER A 173 -9.13 9.63 -1.09
C SER A 173 -9.42 8.41 -1.96
N ILE A 174 -8.73 8.25 -3.09
CA ILE A 174 -8.90 7.06 -3.95
C ILE A 174 -8.33 5.81 -3.26
N PRO A 175 -7.11 5.81 -2.67
CA PRO A 175 -6.60 4.65 -1.93
C PRO A 175 -7.44 4.26 -0.71
N TYR A 176 -8.16 5.21 -0.10
CA TYR A 176 -9.01 4.94 1.07
C TYR A 176 -10.08 3.87 0.84
N VAL A 177 -10.48 3.64 -0.42
CA VAL A 177 -11.39 2.53 -0.77
C VAL A 177 -10.82 1.17 -0.36
N PHE A 178 -9.52 0.96 -0.50
CA PHE A 178 -8.87 -0.27 -0.02
C PHE A 178 -8.98 -0.42 1.48
N SER A 179 -8.78 0.65 2.24
CA SER A 179 -8.91 0.61 3.70
C SER A 179 -10.33 0.31 4.16
N ILE A 180 -11.36 0.80 3.46
CA ILE A 180 -12.76 0.42 3.72
C ILE A 180 -12.95 -1.08 3.46
N ILE A 181 -12.48 -1.57 2.31
CA ILE A 181 -12.62 -2.97 1.92
C ILE A 181 -11.90 -3.89 2.92
N SER A 182 -10.66 -3.55 3.24
CA SER A 182 -9.81 -4.27 4.18
C SER A 182 -10.44 -4.33 5.57
N SER A 183 -10.78 -3.17 6.16
CA SER A 183 -11.41 -3.10 7.48
C SER A 183 -12.69 -3.93 7.57
N LYS A 184 -13.55 -3.86 6.55
CA LYS A 184 -14.81 -4.62 6.53
C LYS A 184 -14.61 -6.11 6.27
N SER A 185 -13.63 -6.48 5.45
CA SER A 185 -13.25 -7.88 5.26
C SER A 185 -12.70 -8.50 6.55
N ILE A 186 -11.93 -7.75 7.34
CA ILE A 186 -11.43 -8.14 8.66
C ILE A 186 -12.57 -8.36 9.65
N GLU A 187 -13.53 -7.44 9.72
CA GLU A 187 -14.74 -7.54 10.55
C GLU A 187 -15.53 -8.82 10.21
N LYS A 188 -15.69 -9.11 8.93
CA LYS A 188 -16.45 -10.26 8.39
C LYS A 188 -15.67 -11.57 8.35
N LYS A 189 -14.38 -11.57 8.70
CA LYS A 189 -13.48 -12.72 8.55
C LYS A 189 -13.33 -13.24 7.12
N ASN A 190 -13.45 -12.36 6.12
CA ASN A 190 -13.31 -12.71 4.72
C ASN A 190 -11.84 -12.61 4.26
N MET A 191 -11.12 -13.74 4.37
CA MET A 191 -9.70 -13.82 3.97
C MET A 191 -9.47 -13.60 2.48
N GLY A 192 -10.40 -14.02 1.61
CA GLY A 192 -10.26 -13.91 0.16
C GLY A 192 -10.14 -12.46 -0.28
N ILE A 193 -11.13 -11.64 0.09
CA ILE A 193 -11.14 -10.21 -0.22
C ILE A 193 -9.94 -9.50 0.42
N PHE A 194 -9.62 -9.82 1.67
CA PHE A 194 -8.49 -9.22 2.37
C PHE A 194 -7.16 -9.44 1.60
N ARG A 195 -6.92 -10.65 1.10
CA ARG A 195 -5.73 -10.96 0.30
C ARG A 195 -5.70 -10.18 -1.01
N VAL A 196 -6.85 -10.00 -1.66
CA VAL A 196 -6.94 -9.22 -2.91
C VAL A 196 -6.54 -7.75 -2.67
N VAL A 197 -6.93 -7.16 -1.52
CA VAL A 197 -6.49 -5.81 -1.16
C VAL A 197 -4.97 -5.74 -0.96
N LEU A 198 -4.38 -6.69 -0.23
CA LEU A 198 -2.92 -6.71 -0.04
C LEU A 198 -2.16 -6.85 -1.36
N SER A 199 -2.65 -7.69 -2.28
CA SER A 199 -2.07 -7.83 -3.61
C SER A 199 -2.16 -6.54 -4.44
N ALA A 200 -3.25 -5.78 -4.31
CA ALA A 200 -3.36 -4.48 -4.97
C ALA A 200 -2.34 -3.46 -4.46
N TYR A 201 -2.10 -3.39 -3.15
CA TYR A 201 -1.03 -2.54 -2.60
C TYR A 201 0.35 -2.89 -3.17
N GLN A 202 0.65 -4.18 -3.29
CA GLN A 202 1.90 -4.65 -3.87
C GLN A 202 2.02 -4.22 -5.34
N GLN A 203 0.97 -4.44 -6.13
CA GLN A 203 0.99 -4.08 -7.54
C GLN A 203 1.21 -2.57 -7.76
N LEU A 204 0.63 -1.73 -6.89
CA LEU A 204 0.84 -0.28 -6.93
C LEU A 204 2.26 0.14 -6.54
N LEU A 205 2.89 -0.52 -5.58
CA LEU A 205 4.30 -0.28 -5.25
C LEU A 205 5.21 -0.55 -6.45
N ASN A 206 4.91 -1.62 -7.20
CA ASN A 206 5.64 -1.99 -8.42
C ASN A 206 5.46 -0.94 -9.51
N ASP A 207 4.21 -0.51 -9.72
CA ASP A 207 3.90 0.53 -10.70
C ASP A 207 4.59 1.87 -10.35
N LEU A 208 4.74 2.19 -9.05
CA LEU A 208 5.40 3.41 -8.59
C LEU A 208 6.93 3.37 -8.75
N GLN A 209 7.55 2.18 -8.69
CA GLN A 209 8.97 2.02 -8.93
C GLN A 209 9.32 2.51 -10.35
N ASP A 210 8.57 2.03 -11.35
CA ASP A 210 8.76 2.34 -12.77
C ASP A 210 8.17 3.70 -13.19
N ALA A 211 7.34 4.33 -12.35
CA ALA A 211 6.69 5.58 -12.70
C ALA A 211 7.68 6.76 -12.82
N GLU A 212 7.60 7.50 -13.93
CA GLU A 212 8.34 8.75 -14.15
C GLU A 212 7.64 9.93 -13.44
N ILE A 213 7.66 9.91 -12.10
CA ILE A 213 7.02 10.93 -11.25
C ILE A 213 8.06 11.60 -10.34
N GLY A 214 7.75 12.80 -9.85
CA GLY A 214 8.66 13.58 -9.01
C GLY A 214 9.09 12.82 -7.73
N PRO A 215 10.35 12.96 -7.28
CA PRO A 215 10.91 12.21 -6.16
C PRO A 215 10.15 12.39 -4.84
N LEU A 216 9.59 13.57 -4.55
CA LEU A 216 8.82 13.80 -3.32
C LEU A 216 7.44 13.15 -3.40
N SER A 217 6.80 13.21 -4.57
CA SER A 217 5.53 12.52 -4.82
C SER A 217 5.71 11.01 -4.74
N LYS A 218 6.76 10.46 -5.38
CA LYS A 218 7.09 9.04 -5.34
C LYS A 218 7.34 8.56 -3.91
N SER A 219 8.16 9.32 -3.18
CA SER A 219 8.45 9.11 -1.75
C SER A 219 7.17 8.94 -0.93
N GLN A 220 6.28 9.94 -0.99
CA GLN A 220 5.07 9.96 -0.17
C GLN A 220 4.12 8.82 -0.54
N LEU A 221 3.92 8.54 -1.83
CA LEU A 221 3.04 7.45 -2.28
C LEU A 221 3.58 6.08 -1.85
N ILE A 222 4.88 5.82 -2.01
CA ILE A 222 5.49 4.55 -1.57
C ILE A 222 5.35 4.40 -0.05
N LYS A 223 5.67 5.46 0.70
CA LYS A 223 5.53 5.48 2.16
C LYS A 223 4.11 5.13 2.60
N ASP A 224 3.10 5.78 2.02
CA ASP A 224 1.71 5.57 2.39
C ASP A 224 1.23 4.16 2.07
N HIS A 225 1.58 3.60 0.90
CA HIS A 225 1.22 2.23 0.54
C HIS A 225 1.90 1.19 1.44
N VAL A 226 3.19 1.34 1.73
CA VAL A 226 3.91 0.45 2.66
C VAL A 226 3.28 0.49 4.05
N ARG A 227 3.01 1.69 4.56
CA ARG A 227 2.38 1.87 5.87
C ARG A 227 0.98 1.22 5.92
N ASN A 228 0.16 1.44 4.89
CA ASN A 228 -1.16 0.83 4.81
C ASN A 228 -1.06 -0.70 4.77
N PHE A 229 -0.20 -1.25 3.91
CA PHE A 229 0.05 -2.69 3.81
C PHE A 229 0.40 -3.33 5.16
N TYR A 230 1.33 -2.74 5.92
CA TYR A 230 1.69 -3.27 7.25
C TYR A 230 0.59 -3.08 8.28
N SER A 231 -0.04 -1.90 8.33
CA SER A 231 -1.08 -1.60 9.32
C SER A 231 -2.31 -2.49 9.17
N GLU A 232 -2.71 -2.80 7.93
CA GLU A 232 -3.84 -3.68 7.64
C GLU A 232 -3.55 -5.14 8.03
N GLN A 233 -2.33 -5.62 7.80
CA GLN A 233 -1.90 -6.93 8.29
C GLN A 233 -1.95 -7.01 9.83
N ILE A 234 -1.44 -5.99 10.53
CA ILE A 234 -1.53 -5.94 12.00
C ILE A 234 -2.98 -5.96 12.46
N ALA A 235 -3.87 -5.20 11.81
CA ALA A 235 -5.30 -5.20 12.13
C ALA A 235 -5.93 -6.60 11.92
N ALA A 236 -5.59 -7.28 10.82
CA ALA A 236 -6.07 -8.62 10.53
C ALA A 236 -5.58 -9.65 11.56
N ILE A 237 -4.31 -9.57 11.98
CA ILE A 237 -3.72 -10.41 13.04
C ILE A 237 -4.41 -10.15 14.38
N LYS A 238 -4.55 -8.89 14.79
CA LYS A 238 -5.23 -8.49 16.05
C LYS A 238 -6.66 -9.01 16.09
N SER A 239 -7.34 -9.05 14.95
CA SER A 239 -8.70 -9.58 14.86
C SER A 239 -8.75 -11.12 14.92
N GLY A 240 -7.65 -11.82 14.65
CA GLY A 240 -7.62 -13.27 14.44
C GLY A 240 -8.07 -13.73 13.06
N LEU A 241 -8.19 -12.82 12.08
CA LEU A 241 -8.35 -13.22 10.67
C LEU A 241 -7.08 -13.91 10.19
N LEU A 242 -5.92 -13.33 10.49
CA LEU A 242 -4.61 -13.93 10.24
C LEU A 242 -4.06 -14.58 11.51
N VAL A 243 -3.48 -15.78 11.34
CA VAL A 243 -2.76 -16.48 12.41
C VAL A 243 -1.32 -15.96 12.51
N GLU A 244 -0.71 -15.67 11.36
CA GLU A 244 0.67 -15.24 11.12
C GLU A 244 0.72 -14.22 9.98
N THR A 245 1.90 -13.67 9.69
CA THR A 245 2.06 -12.68 8.62
C THR A 245 1.83 -13.30 7.23
N ILE A 246 1.45 -12.47 6.26
CA ILE A 246 1.40 -12.88 4.86
C ILE A 246 2.18 -11.90 4.00
N TYR A 247 2.93 -12.44 3.04
CA TYR A 247 3.61 -11.65 2.00
C TYR A 247 4.68 -10.65 2.48
N VAL A 248 5.27 -10.83 3.67
CA VAL A 248 6.39 -9.99 4.16
C VAL A 248 7.56 -10.02 3.16
N GLU A 249 7.79 -11.19 2.56
CA GLU A 249 8.86 -11.39 1.57
C GLU A 249 8.67 -10.60 0.28
N GLN A 250 7.42 -10.28 -0.07
CA GLN A 250 7.08 -9.62 -1.33
C GLN A 250 7.25 -8.10 -1.28
N LEU A 251 7.70 -7.52 -0.17
CA LEU A 251 8.24 -6.16 -0.17
C LEU A 251 9.77 -6.16 -0.28
N ASN A 252 10.43 -7.31 -0.08
CA ASN A 252 11.90 -7.40 -0.07
C ASN A 252 12.56 -7.25 -1.44
N TRP A 253 11.81 -7.13 -2.54
CA TRP A 253 12.42 -6.93 -3.86
C TRP A 253 12.53 -5.46 -4.23
N PHE A 254 11.57 -4.61 -3.83
CA PHE A 254 11.66 -3.17 -4.08
C PHE A 254 12.60 -2.45 -3.09
N ILE A 255 12.66 -2.92 -1.83
CA ILE A 255 13.45 -2.27 -0.78
C ILE A 255 14.97 -2.28 -1.11
N PRO A 256 15.58 -3.38 -1.58
CA PRO A 256 16.97 -3.40 -2.01
C PRO A 256 17.29 -2.39 -3.11
N ASP A 257 16.46 -2.28 -4.15
CA ASP A 257 16.64 -1.31 -5.24
C ASP A 257 16.59 0.13 -4.72
N MET A 258 15.63 0.40 -3.82
CA MET A 258 15.50 1.69 -3.14
C MET A 258 16.74 2.04 -2.31
N ILE A 259 17.32 1.06 -1.58
CA ILE A 259 18.54 1.21 -0.80
C ILE A 259 19.74 1.48 -1.71
N ASP A 260 19.88 0.70 -2.78
CA ASP A 260 20.98 0.82 -3.74
C ASP A 260 21.00 2.19 -4.41
N ALA A 261 19.82 2.69 -4.79
CA ALA A 261 19.63 4.03 -5.34
C ALA A 261 19.80 5.15 -4.30
N ASN A 262 20.00 4.81 -3.02
CA ASN A 262 20.02 5.73 -1.88
C ASN A 262 18.83 6.71 -1.90
N SER A 263 17.64 6.15 -2.09
CA SER A 263 16.41 6.93 -2.28
C SER A 263 16.08 7.77 -1.05
N SER A 264 15.53 8.97 -1.26
CA SER A 264 15.17 9.91 -0.18
C SER A 264 14.14 9.37 0.83
N TYR A 265 13.36 8.37 0.43
CA TYR A 265 12.28 7.76 1.22
C TYR A 265 12.65 6.43 1.87
N LYS A 266 13.89 5.99 1.70
CA LYS A 266 14.41 4.73 2.28
C LYS A 266 14.17 4.65 3.79
N THR A 267 14.46 5.72 4.51
CA THR A 267 14.33 5.78 5.97
C THR A 267 12.89 5.54 6.42
N ASP A 268 11.92 6.22 5.81
CA ASP A 268 10.49 6.10 6.18
C ASP A 268 9.95 4.67 5.96
N VAL A 269 10.38 4.03 4.86
CA VAL A 269 10.00 2.65 4.54
C VAL A 269 10.62 1.67 5.55
N LEU A 270 11.89 1.87 5.90
CA LEU A 270 12.58 1.06 6.91
C LEU A 270 11.98 1.24 8.31
N GLU A 271 11.59 2.46 8.67
CA GLU A 271 10.88 2.76 9.92
C GLU A 271 9.54 2.03 9.99
N SER A 272 8.73 2.13 8.94
CA SER A 272 7.45 1.43 8.85
C SER A 272 7.63 -0.10 8.97
N TYR A 273 8.68 -0.66 8.35
CA TYR A 273 8.99 -2.08 8.49
C TYR A 273 9.44 -2.44 9.90
N SER A 274 10.26 -1.61 10.55
CA SER A 274 10.69 -1.85 11.94
C SER A 274 9.51 -1.81 12.92
N GLU A 275 8.60 -0.85 12.76
CA GLU A 275 7.39 -0.71 13.58
C GLU A 275 6.50 -1.94 13.43
N PHE A 276 6.37 -2.44 12.19
CA PHE A 276 5.65 -3.68 11.91
C PHE A 276 6.24 -4.88 12.67
N LEU A 277 7.57 -5.07 12.64
CA LEU A 277 8.24 -6.14 13.39
C LEU A 277 8.02 -6.04 14.90
N LEU A 278 8.06 -4.82 15.44
CA LEU A 278 7.86 -4.57 16.87
C LEU A 278 6.41 -4.79 17.31
N GLU A 279 5.43 -4.42 16.48
CA GLU A 279 4.02 -4.73 16.71
C GLU A 279 3.76 -6.24 16.63
N LEU A 280 4.37 -6.96 15.68
CA LEU A 280 4.27 -8.43 15.66
C LEU A 280 4.87 -9.06 16.92
N TYR A 281 6.01 -8.54 17.38
CA TYR A 281 6.60 -9.00 18.63
C TYR A 281 5.65 -8.78 19.81
N SER A 282 5.07 -7.59 19.95
CA SER A 282 4.17 -7.25 21.07
C SER A 282 2.91 -8.13 21.09
N LEU A 283 2.48 -8.61 19.93
CA LEU A 283 1.36 -9.55 19.76
C LEU A 283 1.76 -11.02 19.97
N ASN A 284 3.03 -11.35 20.22
CA ASN A 284 3.59 -12.71 20.19
C ASN A 284 3.37 -13.41 18.84
N LYS A 285 3.43 -12.65 17.75
CA LYS A 285 3.19 -13.10 16.36
C LYS A 285 4.41 -12.93 15.45
N LEU A 286 5.53 -12.45 15.97
CA LEU A 286 6.78 -12.38 15.23
C LEU A 286 7.40 -13.78 15.08
N ASP A 287 7.31 -14.33 13.88
CA ASP A 287 7.81 -15.65 13.50
C ASP A 287 9.21 -15.61 12.82
N PRO A 288 9.91 -16.76 12.72
CA PRO A 288 11.19 -16.85 12.03
C PRO A 288 11.18 -16.46 10.54
N TYR A 289 10.06 -16.64 9.81
CA TYR A 289 9.97 -16.30 8.38
C TYR A 289 10.00 -14.78 8.17
N THR A 290 9.27 -14.05 9.01
CA THR A 290 9.27 -12.59 9.07
C THR A 290 10.66 -12.06 9.42
N ILE A 291 11.36 -12.72 10.35
CA ILE A 291 12.75 -12.40 10.68
C ILE A 291 13.70 -12.70 9.51
N ASN A 292 13.46 -13.77 8.74
CA ASN A 292 14.24 -14.05 7.53
C ASN A 292 14.10 -12.94 6.49
N SER A 293 12.94 -12.30 6.36
CA SER A 293 12.79 -11.14 5.48
C SER A 293 13.73 -10.00 5.86
N LEU A 294 13.81 -9.65 7.15
CA LEU A 294 14.78 -8.68 7.66
C LEU A 294 16.23 -9.15 7.42
N ALA A 295 16.48 -10.45 7.61
CA ALA A 295 17.80 -11.03 7.38
C ALA A 295 18.21 -10.94 5.89
N SER A 296 17.29 -11.18 4.96
CA SER A 296 17.54 -11.04 3.53
C SER A 296 17.98 -9.63 3.17
N LEU A 297 17.28 -8.63 3.72
CA LEU A 297 17.63 -7.22 3.56
C LEU A 297 19.01 -6.90 4.18
N GLY A 298 19.29 -7.42 5.37
CA GLY A 298 20.58 -7.25 6.03
C GLY A 298 21.73 -7.87 5.23
N ARG A 299 21.53 -9.05 4.61
CA ARG A 299 22.51 -9.69 3.73
C ARG A 299 22.81 -8.85 2.49
N HIS A 300 21.78 -8.29 1.86
CA HIS A 300 21.95 -7.36 0.74
C HIS A 300 22.82 -6.15 1.15
N CYS A 301 22.51 -5.53 2.28
CA CYS A 301 23.27 -4.40 2.78
C CYS A 301 24.70 -4.78 3.21
N ALA A 302 24.90 -5.98 3.78
CA ALA A 302 26.21 -6.49 4.19
C ALA A 302 27.14 -6.66 2.99
N ASP A 303 26.59 -7.12 1.88
CA ASP A 303 27.35 -7.38 0.65
C ASP A 303 27.90 -6.08 0.06
N LYS A 304 27.08 -5.02 0.07
CA LYS A 304 27.39 -3.71 -0.55
C LYS A 304 27.90 -2.65 0.43
N TYR A 305 28.11 -3.00 1.70
CA TYR A 305 28.38 -2.06 2.80
C TYR A 305 29.50 -1.04 2.52
N LEU A 306 30.62 -1.48 1.94
CA LEU A 306 31.77 -0.61 1.67
C LEU A 306 31.55 0.36 0.50
N ASN A 307 30.71 -0.03 -0.46
CA ASN A 307 30.61 0.64 -1.75
C ASN A 307 29.32 1.46 -1.91
N ASN A 308 28.38 1.33 -0.96
CA ASN A 308 27.08 1.98 -1.04
C ASN A 308 26.72 2.62 0.30
N VAL A 309 26.65 3.96 0.32
CA VAL A 309 26.26 4.76 1.50
C VAL A 309 24.89 4.33 2.00
N GLY A 310 23.95 4.09 1.07
CA GLY A 310 22.60 3.65 1.40
C GLY A 310 22.56 2.33 2.16
N SER A 311 23.36 1.36 1.73
CA SER A 311 23.54 0.04 2.36
C SER A 311 24.23 0.16 3.71
N LYS A 312 25.24 1.04 3.84
CA LYS A 312 25.92 1.30 5.12
C LYS A 312 24.96 1.83 6.19
N GLU A 313 24.21 2.87 5.86
CA GLU A 313 23.21 3.46 6.77
C GLU A 313 22.13 2.44 7.13
N THR A 314 21.61 1.71 6.14
CA THR A 314 20.55 0.71 6.34
C THR A 314 21.03 -0.45 7.19
N MET A 315 22.26 -0.94 6.99
CA MET A 315 22.82 -1.99 7.83
C MET A 315 22.91 -1.56 9.29
N LEU A 316 23.43 -0.35 9.57
CA LEU A 316 23.48 0.18 10.93
C LEU A 316 22.08 0.29 11.56
N TYR A 317 21.08 0.68 10.76
CA TYR A 317 19.69 0.72 11.18
C TYR A 317 19.14 -0.69 11.50
N ILE A 318 19.36 -1.68 10.63
CA ILE A 318 18.94 -3.07 10.85
C ILE A 318 19.56 -3.62 12.14
N LEU A 319 20.85 -3.36 12.40
CA LEU A 319 21.52 -3.79 13.63
C LEU A 319 20.91 -3.14 14.88
N LYS A 320 20.47 -1.88 14.79
CA LYS A 320 19.73 -1.21 15.86
C LYS A 320 18.39 -1.91 16.14
N VAL A 321 17.64 -2.28 15.09
CA VAL A 321 16.38 -3.02 15.21
C VAL A 321 16.59 -4.40 15.83
N ILE A 322 17.60 -5.16 15.37
CA ILE A 322 17.93 -6.49 15.93
C ILE A 322 18.31 -6.39 17.40
N ARG A 323 19.13 -5.41 17.79
CA ARG A 323 19.48 -5.17 19.21
C ARG A 323 18.24 -4.92 20.05
N HIS A 324 17.30 -4.12 19.54
CA HIS A 324 16.08 -3.81 20.26
C HIS A 324 15.20 -5.07 20.42
N LEU A 325 14.97 -5.82 19.34
CA LEU A 325 14.20 -7.08 19.39
C LEU A 325 14.85 -8.11 20.32
N LYS A 326 16.18 -8.25 20.28
CA LYS A 326 16.95 -9.11 21.20
C LYS A 326 16.65 -8.77 22.66
N GLN A 327 16.75 -7.49 23.03
CA GLN A 327 16.47 -7.03 24.41
C GLN A 327 15.04 -7.36 24.83
N LEU A 328 14.08 -7.19 23.91
CA LEU A 328 12.69 -7.52 24.15
C LEU A 328 12.50 -9.03 24.42
N PHE A 329 12.99 -9.90 23.54
CA PHE A 329 12.93 -11.36 23.74
C PHE A 329 13.60 -11.80 25.04
N GLU A 330 14.77 -11.23 25.38
CA GLU A 330 15.50 -11.57 26.60
C GLU A 330 14.80 -11.15 27.90
N GLY A 331 13.85 -10.21 27.81
CA GLY A 331 12.95 -9.81 28.89
C GLY A 331 11.62 -10.57 28.92
N GLN A 332 11.31 -11.38 27.90
CA GLN A 332 10.07 -12.14 27.79
C GLN A 332 10.09 -13.42 28.63
N ILE A 333 8.99 -13.74 29.33
CA ILE A 333 8.82 -14.96 30.11
C ILE A 333 7.45 -15.61 29.81
N PRO A 334 7.38 -16.83 29.23
CA PRO A 334 8.49 -17.60 28.65
C PRO A 334 8.99 -16.94 27.34
N MET A 335 10.30 -17.04 27.08
CA MET A 335 10.90 -16.55 25.85
C MET A 335 10.48 -17.41 24.65
N ASN A 336 10.11 -16.78 23.53
CA ASN A 336 10.01 -17.48 22.25
C ASN A 336 11.43 -17.79 21.71
N VAL A 337 11.91 -18.99 22.05
CA VAL A 337 13.26 -19.49 21.70
C VAL A 337 13.48 -19.57 20.18
N GLU A 338 12.45 -19.93 19.42
CA GLU A 338 12.57 -20.13 17.97
C GLU A 338 12.85 -18.80 17.26
N SER A 339 12.01 -17.79 17.48
CA SER A 339 12.20 -16.45 16.91
C SER A 339 13.46 -15.77 17.44
N TYR A 340 13.83 -15.98 18.71
CA TYR A 340 15.10 -15.49 19.25
C TYR A 340 16.31 -16.10 18.54
N ASN A 341 16.30 -17.42 18.29
CA ASN A 341 17.36 -18.08 17.53
C ASN A 341 17.40 -17.63 16.07
N ALA A 342 16.25 -17.33 15.46
CA ALA A 342 16.21 -16.77 14.11
C ALA A 342 16.90 -15.39 14.04
N LEU A 343 16.74 -14.53 15.06
CA LEU A 343 17.49 -13.26 15.14
C LEU A 343 19.00 -13.49 15.25
N ARG A 344 19.41 -14.44 16.09
CA ARG A 344 20.83 -14.80 16.24
C ARG A 344 21.41 -15.31 14.92
N TYR A 345 20.66 -16.17 14.23
CA TYR A 345 21.05 -16.69 12.92
C TYR A 345 21.15 -15.58 11.87
N ALA A 346 20.23 -14.60 11.88
CA ALA A 346 20.28 -13.46 10.97
C ALA A 346 21.62 -12.70 11.10
N VAL A 347 22.06 -12.37 12.32
CA VAL A 347 23.35 -11.71 12.57
C VAL A 347 24.52 -12.55 12.04
N ASN A 348 24.52 -13.86 12.30
CA ASN A 348 25.55 -14.75 11.77
C ASN A 348 25.56 -14.77 10.23
N SER A 349 24.39 -14.77 9.60
CA SER A 349 24.26 -14.73 8.14
C SER A 349 24.85 -13.45 7.52
N PHE A 350 24.82 -12.31 8.24
CA PHE A 350 25.44 -11.07 7.78
C PHE A 350 26.96 -11.19 7.76
N ILE A 351 27.54 -11.84 8.76
CA ILE A 351 28.99 -12.11 8.83
C ILE A 351 29.40 -13.00 7.66
N GLU A 352 28.65 -14.07 7.40
CA GLU A 352 28.92 -14.99 6.29
C GLU A 352 28.86 -14.28 4.93
N PHE A 353 27.83 -13.46 4.70
CA PHE A 353 27.68 -12.70 3.46
C PHE A 353 28.73 -11.60 3.30
N HIS A 354 29.10 -10.90 4.38
CA HIS A 354 30.15 -9.88 4.32
C HIS A 354 31.52 -10.50 4.00
N LYS A 355 31.79 -11.72 4.49
CA LYS A 355 33.03 -12.46 4.22
C LYS A 355 33.04 -13.20 2.88
N LYS A 356 31.88 -13.37 2.24
CA LYS A 356 31.75 -14.16 1.01
C LYS A 356 32.58 -13.52 -0.11
N PRO A 357 33.42 -14.30 -0.83
CA PRO A 357 34.16 -13.78 -1.97
C PRO A 357 33.21 -13.45 -3.13
N ASP A 358 33.56 -12.45 -3.93
CA ASP A 358 32.84 -12.13 -5.15
C ASP A 358 33.10 -13.22 -6.19
N TYR A 359 32.11 -13.59 -6.99
CA TYR A 359 32.29 -14.53 -8.09
C TYR A 359 32.20 -13.81 -9.43
N LYS A 360 33.30 -13.77 -10.20
CA LYS A 360 33.31 -13.29 -11.59
C LYS A 360 33.74 -14.41 -12.52
N ALA A 361 32.94 -14.69 -13.56
CA ALA A 361 33.19 -15.75 -14.54
C ALA A 361 33.51 -17.12 -13.90
N GLY A 362 32.79 -17.49 -12.84
CA GLY A 362 32.98 -18.77 -12.14
C GLY A 362 34.22 -18.86 -11.24
N LYS A 363 34.98 -17.77 -11.06
CA LYS A 363 36.13 -17.72 -10.15
C LYS A 363 35.82 -16.86 -8.92
N ALA A 364 36.13 -17.40 -7.75
CA ALA A 364 36.09 -16.66 -6.50
C ALA A 364 37.23 -15.61 -6.50
N ILE A 365 36.86 -14.35 -6.34
CA ILE A 365 37.75 -13.22 -6.14
C ILE A 365 37.58 -12.80 -4.67
N PRO A 366 38.64 -12.88 -3.85
CA PRO A 366 38.57 -12.37 -2.49
C PRO A 366 38.10 -10.91 -2.51
N LYS A 367 37.13 -10.54 -1.66
CA LYS A 367 36.76 -9.13 -1.50
C LYS A 367 38.02 -8.35 -1.13
N GLN A 368 38.39 -7.39 -1.99
CA GLN A 368 39.67 -6.69 -1.88
C GLN A 368 39.77 -5.85 -0.60
N GLN A 369 38.64 -5.50 0.01
CA GLN A 369 38.53 -4.88 1.33
C GLN A 369 37.35 -5.49 2.09
N GLN A 370 37.56 -5.79 3.37
CA GLN A 370 36.51 -6.10 4.34
C GLN A 370 36.45 -4.95 5.33
N ASP A 371 35.24 -4.56 5.75
CA ASP A 371 35.08 -3.53 6.76
C ASP A 371 35.28 -4.17 8.14
N GLU A 372 36.48 -4.02 8.70
CA GLU A 372 36.83 -4.59 10.00
C GLU A 372 35.93 -4.05 11.12
N ASP A 373 35.50 -2.79 11.03
CA ASP A 373 34.62 -2.16 12.00
C ASP A 373 33.22 -2.80 11.99
N LEU A 374 32.65 -3.04 10.81
CA LEU A 374 31.38 -3.77 10.68
C LEU A 374 31.52 -5.21 11.18
N LEU A 375 32.59 -5.92 10.81
CA LEU A 375 32.82 -7.29 11.29
C LEU A 375 32.93 -7.33 12.81
N GLN A 376 33.64 -6.39 13.41
CA GLN A 376 33.75 -6.25 14.85
C GLN A 376 32.36 -6.02 15.47
N LEU A 377 31.58 -5.08 14.92
CA LEU A 377 30.22 -4.76 15.37
C LEU A 377 29.28 -5.97 15.32
N LEU A 378 29.33 -6.77 14.24
CA LEU A 378 28.54 -7.99 14.08
C LEU A 378 28.96 -9.08 15.06
N ASN A 379 30.27 -9.30 15.24
CA ASN A 379 30.78 -10.28 16.19
C ASN A 379 30.44 -9.91 17.63
N ASP A 380 30.52 -8.63 17.99
CA ASP A 380 30.18 -8.15 19.33
C ASP A 380 28.68 -8.32 19.59
N LEU A 381 27.82 -7.92 18.64
CA LEU A 381 26.38 -8.17 18.74
C LEU A 381 26.08 -9.66 18.90
N LEU A 382 26.74 -10.54 18.15
CA LEU A 382 26.52 -11.99 18.26
C LEU A 382 26.89 -12.55 19.64
N LYS A 383 27.96 -12.02 20.26
CA LYS A 383 28.37 -12.38 21.64
C LYS A 383 27.41 -11.87 22.71
N GLU A 384 26.65 -10.80 22.43
CA GLU A 384 25.68 -10.27 23.38
C GLU A 384 24.46 -11.19 23.57
N PHE A 385 24.18 -12.14 22.67
CA PHE A 385 23.06 -13.09 22.79
C PHE A 385 23.30 -14.08 23.94
N LYS A 386 22.27 -14.28 24.78
CA LYS A 386 22.27 -15.31 25.83
C LYS A 386 22.39 -16.70 25.22
N GLU A 387 23.20 -17.55 25.85
CA GLU A 387 23.22 -18.98 25.53
C GLU A 387 21.91 -19.63 25.99
N LEU A 388 21.30 -20.43 25.12
CA LEU A 388 20.09 -21.20 25.42
C LEU A 388 20.46 -22.68 25.58
N GLU A 389 20.05 -23.30 26.68
CA GLU A 389 20.42 -24.69 27.05
C GLU A 389 19.82 -25.78 26.12
N THR A 390 19.02 -25.43 25.11
CA THR A 390 18.33 -26.38 24.22
C THR A 390 18.48 -26.04 22.73
N ALA A 391 19.72 -25.95 22.24
CA ALA A 391 20.00 -25.93 20.80
C ALA A 391 20.05 -27.35 20.21
N LYS A 392 18.97 -28.14 20.30
CA LYS A 392 18.82 -29.36 19.49
C LYS A 392 18.07 -29.02 18.21
N SER A 393 18.83 -28.86 17.14
CA SER A 393 18.42 -28.90 15.73
C SER A 393 17.07 -28.22 15.41
N ILE A 394 17.09 -26.90 15.25
CA ILE A 394 16.06 -26.25 14.43
C ILE A 394 16.39 -26.63 12.98
N SER A 395 15.46 -27.31 12.32
CA SER A 395 15.50 -27.60 10.89
C SER A 395 15.80 -26.29 10.15
N ARG A 396 16.81 -26.31 9.28
CA ARG A 396 17.05 -25.22 8.33
C ARG A 396 15.71 -24.92 7.63
N VAL A 397 15.10 -23.79 7.96
CA VAL A 397 14.25 -23.08 7.00
C VAL A 397 15.12 -22.93 5.74
N ASP A 398 14.57 -23.14 4.55
CA ASP A 398 15.38 -23.01 3.33
C ASP A 398 15.77 -21.53 3.18
N TRP A 399 17.00 -21.20 3.58
CA TRP A 399 17.53 -19.83 3.64
C TRP A 399 18.17 -19.38 2.31
N ASN A 400 17.89 -20.11 1.22
CA ASN A 400 18.46 -19.88 -0.11
C ASN A 400 17.81 -18.70 -0.83
#